data_AF-A0A377EG16-F1
#
_entry.id   AF-A0A377EG16-F1
#
_cell.length_a   1.000
_cell.length_b   1.000
_cell.length_c   1.000
_cell.angle_alpha   90.00
_cell.angle_beta   90.00
_cell.angle_gamma   90.00
#
_symmetry.space_group_name_H-M   'P 1'
#
loop_
_entity.id
_entity.type
_entity.pdbx_description
1 polymer ?
#
loop_
_entity_poly.entity_id
_entity_poly.type
_entity_poly.pdbx_seq_one_letter_code
_entity_poly.pdbx_strand_id
1 'polypeptide(L)'
;MRALLTPEIAPRMGIVLFRPGSELMPLFMQGRVLLEPEPERYSSFASGAVPAASQPLADDPAVRAVFRNEAVIRRAGGVECLESWLLREKGCQWPHSDWHSENMTTMRHAPGAIRLCWHCDNQLRDQFTERLESMATDNCARWVLSVVRRDLGFDDSHVVTMPELCWWLIRNDLADVLPESAARKALRLPKPVVPSVTRESDLVPSVPATSIIQDKAKKVLALKVDPESPESFMLRPKRRRWVNEKYTRWVKTQPCACCGKPADDPHHLIGHGQGGMATKAHDLFVLPLCRKHHDELHADTVAFEEKYGSQLELIFRFIDRALAIGVLA
;
A
#
# COMPACT_ATOMS: atom_id res chain seq x y z
N MET A 1 -21.30 -15.62 -13.24
CA MET A 1 -21.94 -16.73 -12.52
C MET A 1 -21.21 -18.01 -12.91
N ARG A 2 -20.84 -18.87 -11.97
CA ARG A 2 -20.13 -20.13 -12.22
C ARG A 2 -21.00 -21.28 -11.77
N ALA A 3 -20.90 -22.42 -12.46
CA ALA A 3 -21.61 -23.64 -12.11
C ALA A 3 -20.62 -24.79 -12.01
N LEU A 4 -20.81 -25.64 -10.99
CA LEU A 4 -20.17 -26.94 -10.89
C LEU A 4 -21.22 -27.95 -11.31
N LEU A 5 -21.03 -28.65 -12.43
CA LEU A 5 -22.03 -29.59 -12.95
C LEU A 5 -21.39 -30.95 -13.18
N THR A 6 -22.05 -32.00 -12.72
CA THR A 6 -21.64 -33.37 -13.02
C THR A 6 -22.06 -33.72 -14.45
N PRO A 7 -21.12 -34.08 -15.34
CA PRO A 7 -21.44 -34.46 -16.71
C PRO A 7 -22.05 -35.87 -16.79
N GLU A 8 -23.09 -36.04 -17.59
CA GLU A 8 -23.54 -37.33 -18.10
C GLU A 8 -22.86 -37.60 -19.45
N ILE A 9 -21.97 -38.59 -19.49
CA ILE A 9 -21.14 -38.89 -20.66
C ILE A 9 -21.79 -40.02 -21.46
N ALA A 10 -22.00 -39.80 -22.76
CA ALA A 10 -22.42 -40.81 -23.73
C ALA A 10 -21.22 -41.18 -24.64
N PRO A 11 -20.35 -42.13 -24.25
CA PRO A 11 -19.01 -42.27 -24.83
C PRO A 11 -19.03 -42.65 -26.31
N ARG A 12 -19.99 -43.49 -26.71
CA ARG A 12 -20.12 -43.96 -28.10
C ARG A 12 -20.59 -42.87 -29.07
N MET A 13 -21.21 -41.81 -28.56
CA MET A 13 -21.72 -40.70 -29.37
C MET A 13 -20.80 -39.47 -29.33
N GLY A 14 -19.81 -39.46 -28.44
CA GLY A 14 -18.97 -38.27 -28.21
C GLY A 14 -19.75 -37.09 -27.62
N ILE A 15 -20.85 -37.36 -26.91
CA ILE A 15 -21.74 -36.33 -26.35
C ILE A 15 -21.56 -36.27 -24.83
N VAL A 16 -21.55 -35.05 -24.29
CA VAL A 16 -21.59 -34.75 -22.85
C VAL A 16 -22.83 -33.90 -22.57
N LEU A 17 -23.65 -34.35 -21.62
CA LEU A 17 -24.89 -33.69 -21.21
C LEU A 17 -24.70 -33.11 -19.80
N PHE A 18 -25.17 -31.89 -19.59
CA PHE A 18 -25.20 -31.24 -18.27
C PHE A 18 -26.64 -30.93 -17.87
N ARG A 19 -26.97 -31.10 -16.58
CA ARG A 19 -28.28 -30.75 -16.00
C ARG A 19 -28.15 -29.56 -15.05
N PRO A 20 -28.16 -28.32 -15.57
CA PRO A 20 -27.95 -27.11 -14.76
C PRO A 20 -29.16 -26.69 -13.91
N GLY A 21 -30.39 -27.08 -14.28
CA GLY A 21 -31.61 -26.56 -13.64
C GLY A 21 -31.96 -25.14 -14.08
N SER A 22 -33.17 -24.67 -13.75
CA SER A 22 -33.73 -23.41 -14.27
C SER A 22 -32.90 -22.16 -13.96
N GLU A 23 -32.27 -22.12 -12.78
CA GLU A 23 -31.45 -20.96 -12.36
C GLU A 23 -30.16 -20.80 -13.19
N LEU A 24 -29.58 -21.90 -13.67
CA LEU A 24 -28.30 -21.92 -14.37
C LEU A 24 -28.45 -22.12 -15.88
N MET A 25 -29.65 -22.45 -16.38
CA MET A 25 -29.94 -22.53 -17.81
C MET A 25 -29.49 -21.28 -18.60
N PRO A 26 -29.64 -20.04 -18.09
CA PRO A 26 -29.18 -18.84 -18.81
C PRO A 26 -27.68 -18.85 -19.16
N LEU A 27 -26.82 -19.58 -18.42
CA LEU A 27 -25.38 -19.70 -18.74
C LEU A 27 -25.14 -20.39 -20.10
N PHE A 28 -25.98 -21.37 -20.44
CA PHE A 28 -25.84 -22.15 -21.67
C PHE A 28 -26.56 -21.51 -22.86
N MET A 29 -27.41 -20.53 -22.63
CA MET A 29 -28.10 -19.78 -23.69
C MET A 29 -27.27 -18.61 -24.25
N GLN A 30 -26.14 -18.29 -23.61
CA GLN A 30 -25.24 -17.19 -23.99
C GLN A 30 -24.23 -17.58 -25.10
N GLY A 31 -24.29 -18.81 -25.62
CA GLY A 31 -23.43 -19.30 -26.68
C GLY A 31 -22.35 -20.27 -26.19
N ARG A 32 -21.08 -19.91 -26.35
CA ARG A 32 -19.95 -20.79 -26.00
C ARG A 32 -19.69 -20.76 -24.49
N VAL A 33 -19.41 -21.92 -23.90
CA VAL A 33 -19.09 -22.09 -22.47
C VAL A 33 -17.69 -22.69 -22.35
N LEU A 34 -16.89 -22.17 -21.42
CA LEU A 34 -15.59 -22.75 -21.04
C LEU A 34 -15.82 -23.84 -19.99
N LEU A 35 -15.24 -25.01 -20.22
CA LEU A 35 -15.26 -26.14 -19.28
C LEU A 35 -13.86 -26.33 -18.70
N GLU A 36 -13.78 -26.42 -17.39
CA GLU A 36 -12.53 -26.67 -16.65
C GLU A 36 -12.71 -27.89 -15.74
N PRO A 37 -11.63 -28.67 -15.47
CA PRO A 37 -11.66 -29.67 -14.43
C PRO A 37 -12.01 -29.05 -13.08
N GLU A 38 -12.68 -29.81 -12.23
CA GLU A 38 -13.00 -29.38 -10.88
C GLU A 38 -11.73 -29.04 -10.08
N PRO A 39 -11.59 -27.81 -9.55
CA PRO A 39 -10.54 -27.47 -8.60
C PRO A 39 -10.73 -28.20 -7.26
N GLU A 40 -9.65 -28.68 -6.63
CA GLU A 40 -9.69 -29.42 -5.34
C GLU A 40 -10.54 -28.75 -4.26
N ARG A 41 -10.55 -27.40 -4.21
CA ARG A 41 -11.32 -26.61 -3.24
C ARG A 41 -12.84 -26.77 -3.34
N TYR A 42 -13.36 -27.25 -4.48
CA TYR A 42 -14.79 -27.47 -4.69
C TYR A 42 -15.21 -28.94 -4.56
N SER A 43 -14.28 -29.85 -4.24
CA SER A 43 -14.52 -31.30 -4.11
C SER A 43 -15.67 -31.69 -3.17
N SER A 44 -15.97 -30.85 -2.18
CA SER A 44 -17.07 -31.05 -1.23
C SER A 44 -18.39 -30.39 -1.62
N PHE A 45 -18.42 -29.62 -2.71
CA PHE A 45 -19.60 -28.89 -3.16
C PHE A 45 -20.52 -29.80 -3.98
N ALA A 46 -21.82 -29.66 -3.77
CA ALA A 46 -22.80 -30.32 -4.62
C ALA A 46 -22.85 -29.67 -6.01
N SER A 47 -23.30 -30.43 -7.01
CA SER A 47 -23.58 -29.92 -8.35
C SER A 47 -24.62 -28.80 -8.28
N GLY A 48 -24.30 -27.63 -8.84
CA GLY A 48 -25.14 -26.44 -8.79
C GLY A 48 -24.36 -25.15 -8.98
N ALA A 49 -24.95 -24.03 -8.53
CA ALA A 49 -24.33 -22.72 -8.63
C ALA A 49 -23.14 -22.67 -7.66
N VAL A 50 -21.96 -22.31 -8.16
CA VAL A 50 -20.81 -22.09 -7.28
C VAL A 50 -21.07 -20.78 -6.53
N PRO A 51 -21.15 -20.79 -5.19
CA PRO A 51 -21.32 -19.57 -4.42
C PRO A 51 -20.22 -18.58 -4.74
N ALA A 52 -20.51 -17.28 -4.64
CA ALA A 52 -19.44 -16.28 -4.57
C ALA A 52 -18.46 -16.73 -3.49
N ALA A 53 -17.18 -16.85 -3.85
CA ALA A 53 -16.24 -17.55 -3.01
C ALA A 53 -16.23 -16.91 -1.61
N SER A 54 -16.35 -17.73 -0.57
CA SER A 54 -16.11 -17.25 0.79
C SER A 54 -14.75 -16.58 0.82
N GLN A 55 -14.61 -15.52 1.60
CA GLN A 55 -13.34 -14.81 1.76
C GLN A 55 -12.75 -15.21 3.12
N PRO A 56 -12.00 -16.33 3.24
CA PRO A 56 -11.38 -16.73 4.50
C PRO A 56 -10.52 -15.63 5.14
N LEU A 57 -9.99 -14.73 4.31
CA LEU A 57 -9.19 -13.59 4.76
C LEU A 57 -10.01 -12.58 5.58
N ALA A 58 -11.33 -12.54 5.42
CA ALA A 58 -12.22 -11.70 6.23
C ALA A 58 -12.24 -12.15 7.70
N ASP A 59 -12.11 -13.46 7.92
CA ASP A 59 -12.17 -14.07 9.25
C ASP A 59 -10.78 -14.21 9.90
N ASP A 60 -9.70 -13.96 9.16
CA ASP A 60 -8.33 -14.11 9.68
C ASP A 60 -8.01 -13.03 10.74
N PRO A 61 -7.75 -13.42 12.00
CA PRO A 61 -7.46 -12.47 13.07
C PRO A 61 -6.23 -11.61 12.79
N ALA A 62 -5.29 -12.07 11.96
CA ALA A 62 -4.07 -11.35 11.64
C ALA A 62 -4.31 -10.05 10.86
N VAL A 63 -5.41 -9.98 10.09
CA VAL A 63 -5.77 -8.81 9.28
C VAL A 63 -7.03 -8.11 9.73
N ARG A 64 -7.72 -8.63 10.77
CA ARG A 64 -8.90 -7.98 11.35
C ARG A 64 -8.64 -6.52 11.70
N ALA A 65 -7.47 -6.19 12.25
CA ALA A 65 -7.08 -4.81 12.57
C ALA A 65 -6.96 -3.90 11.32
N VAL A 66 -6.59 -4.45 10.15
CA VAL A 66 -6.49 -3.71 8.89
C VAL A 66 -7.86 -3.20 8.47
N PHE A 67 -8.90 -4.05 8.56
CA PHE A 67 -10.26 -3.69 8.17
C PHE A 67 -10.96 -2.73 9.13
N ARG A 68 -10.40 -2.52 10.33
CA ARG A 68 -10.84 -1.51 11.29
C ARG A 68 -10.19 -0.14 11.06
N ASN A 69 -9.14 -0.08 10.26
CA ASN A 69 -8.37 1.14 10.08
C ASN A 69 -9.12 2.14 9.17
N GLU A 70 -9.32 3.36 9.66
CA GLU A 70 -10.05 4.41 8.93
C GLU A 70 -9.40 4.79 7.60
N ALA A 71 -8.07 4.75 7.50
CA ALA A 71 -7.36 5.09 6.27
C ALA A 71 -7.64 4.04 5.17
N VAL A 72 -7.72 2.76 5.54
CA VAL A 72 -8.10 1.67 4.63
C VAL A 72 -9.54 1.85 4.14
N ILE A 73 -10.47 2.13 5.06
CA ILE A 73 -11.89 2.35 4.73
C ILE A 73 -12.05 3.56 3.82
N ARG A 74 -11.39 4.68 4.14
CA ARG A 74 -11.39 5.91 3.33
C ARG A 74 -10.87 5.62 1.92
N ARG A 75 -9.78 4.87 1.82
CA ARG A 75 -9.16 4.56 0.53
C ARG A 75 -9.96 3.58 -0.32
N ALA A 76 -10.69 2.66 0.30
CA ALA A 76 -11.61 1.75 -0.39
C ALA A 76 -12.87 2.45 -0.95
N GLY A 77 -13.13 3.71 -0.56
CA GLY A 77 -14.27 4.50 -1.02
C GLY A 77 -15.09 5.17 0.09
N GLY A 78 -14.71 4.97 1.35
CA GLY A 78 -15.39 5.55 2.51
C GLY A 78 -16.66 4.80 2.94
N VAL A 79 -17.21 5.21 4.09
CA VAL A 79 -18.37 4.55 4.72
C VAL A 79 -19.62 4.64 3.85
N GLU A 80 -19.79 5.70 3.05
CA GLU A 80 -20.94 5.84 2.15
C GLU A 80 -20.98 4.75 1.06
N CYS A 81 -19.81 4.38 0.52
CA CYS A 81 -19.71 3.28 -0.42
C CYS A 81 -20.01 1.93 0.24
N LEU A 82 -19.60 1.75 1.50
CA LEU A 82 -19.95 0.58 2.31
C LEU A 82 -21.46 0.48 2.53
N GLU A 83 -22.12 1.59 2.87
CA GLU A 83 -23.59 1.64 3.06
C GLU A 83 -24.33 1.27 1.77
N SER A 84 -23.92 1.85 0.63
CA SER A 84 -24.47 1.51 -0.68
C SER A 84 -24.26 0.03 -1.03
N TRP A 85 -23.10 -0.54 -0.70
CA TRP A 85 -22.80 -1.94 -0.92
C TRP A 85 -23.69 -2.86 -0.05
N LEU A 86 -23.86 -2.52 1.24
CA LEU A 86 -24.72 -3.27 2.17
C LEU A 86 -26.18 -3.31 1.72
N LEU A 87 -26.71 -2.21 1.18
CA LEU A 87 -28.09 -2.16 0.70
C LEU A 87 -28.38 -3.09 -0.49
N ARG A 88 -27.35 -3.59 -1.20
CA ARG A 88 -27.51 -4.59 -2.28
C ARG A 88 -27.78 -6.00 -1.75
N GLU A 89 -27.36 -6.30 -0.52
CA GLU A 89 -27.69 -7.58 0.11
C GLU A 89 -29.17 -7.61 0.55
N LYS A 90 -29.68 -8.80 0.86
CA LYS A 90 -31.08 -9.02 1.25
C LYS A 90 -31.17 -9.37 2.74
N GLY A 91 -32.24 -8.91 3.39
CA GLY A 91 -32.58 -9.27 4.78
C GLY A 91 -31.88 -8.46 5.87
N CYS A 92 -32.51 -8.40 7.04
CA CYS A 92 -31.93 -7.77 8.22
C CYS A 92 -30.77 -8.63 8.76
N GLN A 93 -29.63 -8.02 9.13
CA GLN A 93 -28.51 -8.78 9.69
C GLN A 93 -28.67 -9.09 11.18
N TRP A 94 -29.62 -8.46 11.87
CA TRP A 94 -29.84 -8.68 13.30
C TRP A 94 -30.70 -9.93 13.55
N PRO A 95 -30.17 -11.00 14.18
CA PRO A 95 -30.88 -12.27 14.27
C PRO A 95 -31.80 -12.40 15.48
N HIS A 96 -31.79 -11.43 16.41
CA HIS A 96 -32.45 -11.56 17.72
C HIS A 96 -33.76 -10.78 17.84
N SER A 97 -34.33 -10.37 16.71
CA SER A 97 -35.64 -9.74 16.72
C SER A 97 -36.67 -10.74 16.21
N ASP A 98 -37.78 -10.86 16.93
CA ASP A 98 -38.89 -11.72 16.54
C ASP A 98 -39.66 -11.15 15.35
N TRP A 99 -39.44 -9.87 15.02
CA TRP A 99 -40.12 -9.18 13.93
C TRP A 99 -39.16 -8.32 13.10
N HIS A 100 -39.30 -8.39 11.77
CA HIS A 100 -38.54 -7.57 10.84
C HIS A 100 -39.46 -6.80 9.88
N SER A 101 -39.22 -5.50 9.75
CA SER A 101 -39.86 -4.67 8.72
C SER A 101 -39.33 -5.01 7.32
N GLU A 102 -40.16 -4.83 6.30
CA GLU A 102 -39.77 -4.96 4.89
C GLU A 102 -38.77 -3.88 4.47
N ASN A 103 -38.86 -2.69 5.06
CA ASN A 103 -37.99 -1.57 4.74
C ASN A 103 -36.64 -1.70 5.43
N MET A 104 -35.59 -1.46 4.66
CA MET A 104 -34.20 -1.66 5.05
C MET A 104 -33.46 -0.34 5.13
N THR A 105 -32.52 -0.25 6.07
CA THR A 105 -31.66 0.90 6.32
C THR A 105 -30.27 0.44 6.72
N THR A 106 -29.34 1.38 6.83
CA THR A 106 -27.98 1.15 7.33
C THR A 106 -27.76 1.98 8.59
N MET A 107 -27.22 1.34 9.62
CA MET A 107 -26.84 1.97 10.88
C MET A 107 -25.32 2.06 10.94
N ARG A 108 -24.77 3.26 11.13
CA ARG A 108 -23.32 3.45 11.33
C ARG A 108 -22.95 3.00 12.74
N HIS A 109 -21.93 2.16 12.83
CA HIS A 109 -21.34 1.72 14.10
C HIS A 109 -19.86 1.50 13.87
N ALA A 110 -19.00 2.17 14.65
CA ALA A 110 -17.56 2.08 14.46
C ALA A 110 -17.08 0.60 14.44
N PRO A 111 -16.20 0.22 13.50
CA PRO A 111 -15.54 1.04 12.49
C PRO A 111 -16.30 1.18 11.15
N GLY A 112 -17.53 0.68 11.03
CA GLY A 112 -18.25 0.56 9.76
C GLY A 112 -19.75 0.84 9.84
N ALA A 113 -20.53 0.00 9.14
CA ALA A 113 -21.98 0.08 9.09
C ALA A 113 -22.61 -1.32 9.08
N ILE A 114 -23.88 -1.39 9.50
CA ILE A 114 -24.67 -2.62 9.61
C ILE A 114 -25.99 -2.42 8.87
N ARG A 115 -26.43 -3.43 8.11
CA ARG A 115 -27.72 -3.42 7.42
C ARG A 115 -28.82 -3.97 8.34
N LEU A 116 -29.82 -3.14 8.62
CA LEU A 116 -30.92 -3.45 9.52
C LEU A 116 -32.27 -3.14 8.83
N CYS A 117 -33.35 -3.75 9.30
CA CYS A 117 -34.69 -3.25 8.98
C CYS A 117 -35.01 -2.03 9.86
N TRP A 118 -35.98 -1.21 9.47
CA TRP A 118 -36.36 0.00 10.23
C TRP A 118 -36.68 -0.28 11.71
N HIS A 119 -37.25 -1.45 12.01
CA HIS A 119 -37.53 -1.87 13.37
C HIS A 119 -36.27 -2.10 14.20
N CYS A 120 -35.36 -2.94 13.70
CA CYS A 120 -34.12 -3.28 14.40
C CYS A 120 -33.19 -2.07 14.47
N ASP A 121 -33.18 -1.20 13.45
CA ASP A 121 -32.46 0.07 13.51
C ASP A 121 -32.95 0.94 14.66
N ASN A 122 -34.26 1.09 14.83
CA ASN A 122 -34.79 1.87 15.94
C ASN A 122 -34.53 1.23 17.31
N GLN A 123 -34.55 -0.10 17.41
CA GLN A 123 -34.23 -0.82 18.65
C GLN A 123 -32.76 -0.71 19.05
N LEU A 124 -31.86 -0.82 18.08
CA LEU A 124 -30.41 -0.88 18.30
C LEU A 124 -29.73 0.49 18.26
N ARG A 125 -30.49 1.54 17.94
CA ARG A 125 -30.01 2.92 17.93
C ARG A 125 -29.32 3.26 19.26
N ASP A 126 -28.17 3.90 19.15
CA ASP A 126 -27.33 4.35 20.27
C ASP A 126 -26.80 3.22 21.19
N GLN A 127 -26.91 1.94 20.78
CA GLN A 127 -26.29 0.83 21.48
C GLN A 127 -24.85 0.58 20.98
N PHE A 128 -23.93 0.37 21.93
CA PHE A 128 -22.52 0.09 21.66
C PHE A 128 -22.11 -1.25 22.25
N THR A 129 -22.52 -2.33 21.59
CA THR A 129 -22.19 -3.70 22.02
C THR A 129 -21.06 -4.29 21.20
N GLU A 130 -20.23 -5.15 21.80
CA GLU A 130 -19.16 -5.87 21.08
C GLU A 130 -19.70 -6.66 19.88
N ARG A 131 -20.95 -7.12 19.96
CA ARG A 131 -21.61 -7.84 18.86
C ARG A 131 -21.87 -6.94 17.66
N LEU A 132 -22.37 -5.72 17.88
CA LEU A 132 -22.57 -4.73 16.81
C LEU A 132 -21.21 -4.32 16.21
N GLU A 133 -20.20 -4.11 17.05
CA GLU A 133 -18.84 -3.84 16.59
C GLU A 133 -18.27 -4.98 15.73
N SER A 134 -18.50 -6.23 16.13
CA SER A 134 -18.10 -7.41 15.34
C SER A 134 -18.80 -7.43 13.99
N MET A 135 -20.14 -7.26 13.96
CA MET A 135 -20.91 -7.23 12.72
C MET A 135 -20.43 -6.13 11.78
N ALA A 136 -20.18 -4.92 12.30
CA ALA A 136 -19.63 -3.82 11.52
C ALA A 136 -18.22 -4.14 10.99
N THR A 137 -17.37 -4.77 11.81
CA THR A 137 -16.02 -5.20 11.41
C THR A 137 -16.08 -6.24 10.29
N ASP A 138 -16.98 -7.23 10.39
CA ASP A 138 -17.12 -8.31 9.41
C ASP A 138 -17.66 -7.77 8.08
N ASN A 139 -18.60 -6.81 8.15
CA ASN A 139 -19.08 -6.08 6.98
C ASN A 139 -17.95 -5.28 6.30
N CYS A 140 -17.15 -4.54 7.08
CA CYS A 140 -15.98 -3.83 6.55
C CYS A 140 -15.00 -4.79 5.88
N ALA A 141 -14.68 -5.92 6.49
CA ALA A 141 -13.76 -6.90 5.94
C ALA A 141 -14.25 -7.45 4.58
N ARG A 142 -15.52 -7.89 4.51
CA ARG A 142 -16.13 -8.39 3.27
C ARG A 142 -16.17 -7.33 2.18
N TRP A 143 -16.57 -6.11 2.53
CA TRP A 143 -16.64 -5.00 1.58
C TRP A 143 -15.26 -4.60 1.07
N VAL A 144 -14.28 -4.37 1.96
CA VAL A 144 -12.91 -4.01 1.55
C VAL A 144 -12.32 -5.08 0.65
N LEU A 145 -12.50 -6.37 0.97
CA LEU A 145 -12.03 -7.45 0.10
C LEU A 145 -12.72 -7.46 -1.28
N SER A 146 -14.00 -7.11 -1.35
CA SER A 146 -14.70 -6.93 -2.63
C SER A 146 -14.12 -5.77 -3.45
N VAL A 147 -13.72 -4.68 -2.78
CA VAL A 147 -13.06 -3.54 -3.42
C VAL A 147 -11.67 -3.92 -3.91
N VAL A 148 -10.85 -4.56 -3.06
CA VAL A 148 -9.52 -5.06 -3.41
C VAL A 148 -9.60 -5.96 -4.65
N ARG A 149 -10.54 -6.91 -4.66
CA ARG A 149 -10.77 -7.81 -5.78
C ARG A 149 -11.05 -7.06 -7.07
N ARG A 150 -11.97 -6.10 -7.03
CA ARG A 150 -12.35 -5.26 -8.18
C ARG A 150 -11.18 -4.41 -8.66
N ASP A 151 -10.45 -3.76 -7.76
CA ASP A 151 -9.34 -2.84 -8.08
C ASP A 151 -8.13 -3.58 -8.68
N LEU A 152 -7.97 -4.86 -8.34
CA LEU A 152 -6.98 -5.76 -8.94
C LEU A 152 -7.48 -6.42 -10.24
N GLY A 153 -8.71 -6.17 -10.65
CA GLY A 153 -9.28 -6.66 -11.92
C GLY A 153 -9.76 -8.12 -11.89
N PHE A 154 -9.96 -8.70 -10.71
CA PHE A 154 -10.46 -10.06 -10.55
C PHE A 154 -11.99 -10.13 -10.60
N ASP A 155 -12.51 -11.29 -11.02
CA ASP A 155 -13.95 -11.55 -11.05
C ASP A 155 -14.56 -11.87 -9.67
N ASP A 156 -15.89 -11.97 -9.60
CA ASP A 156 -16.62 -12.15 -8.34
C ASP A 156 -16.39 -13.51 -7.63
N SER A 157 -15.76 -14.46 -8.29
CA SER A 157 -15.44 -15.78 -7.75
C SER A 157 -14.01 -15.91 -7.24
N HIS A 158 -13.17 -14.88 -7.42
CA HIS A 158 -11.80 -14.88 -6.93
C HIS A 158 -11.75 -14.71 -5.41
N VAL A 159 -10.93 -15.53 -4.76
CA VAL A 159 -10.62 -15.44 -3.33
C VAL A 159 -9.37 -14.61 -3.19
N VAL A 160 -9.48 -13.45 -2.54
CA VAL A 160 -8.33 -12.56 -2.36
C VAL A 160 -7.34 -13.21 -1.41
N THR A 161 -6.09 -13.33 -1.85
CA THR A 161 -5.02 -13.93 -1.06
C THR A 161 -4.28 -12.86 -0.22
N MET A 162 -3.55 -13.29 0.81
CA MET A 162 -2.77 -12.37 1.65
C MET A 162 -1.77 -11.51 0.84
N PRO A 163 -1.00 -12.07 -0.12
CA PRO A 163 -0.11 -11.27 -0.96
C PRO A 163 -0.85 -10.23 -1.82
N GLU A 164 -2.04 -10.55 -2.32
CA GLU A 164 -2.87 -9.62 -3.11
C GLU A 164 -3.39 -8.47 -2.26
N LEU A 165 -3.85 -8.76 -1.03
CA LEU A 165 -4.22 -7.72 -0.07
C LEU A 165 -3.02 -6.81 0.25
N CYS A 166 -1.85 -7.42 0.50
CA CYS A 166 -0.62 -6.66 0.77
C CYS A 166 -0.21 -5.79 -0.42
N TRP A 167 -0.31 -6.31 -1.63
CA TRP A 167 -0.04 -5.56 -2.85
C TRP A 167 -0.99 -4.37 -3.00
N TRP A 168 -2.29 -4.57 -2.76
CA TRP A 168 -3.25 -3.48 -2.79
C TRP A 168 -2.96 -2.41 -1.72
N LEU A 169 -2.59 -2.81 -0.50
CA LEU A 169 -2.19 -1.87 0.56
C LEU A 169 -0.96 -1.05 0.15
N ILE A 170 0.08 -1.70 -0.39
CA ILE A 170 1.30 -1.02 -0.84
C ILE A 170 1.01 -0.04 -1.98
N ARG A 171 0.23 -0.45 -2.99
CA ARG A 171 -0.16 0.40 -4.12
C ARG A 171 -0.93 1.66 -3.69
N ASN A 172 -1.52 1.62 -2.49
CA ASN A 172 -2.33 2.68 -1.93
C ASN A 172 -1.65 3.42 -0.76
N ASP A 173 -0.34 3.27 -0.59
CA ASP A 173 0.46 3.92 0.46
C ASP A 173 0.04 3.57 1.90
N LEU A 174 -0.51 2.36 2.11
CA LEU A 174 -1.00 1.86 3.41
C LEU A 174 -0.16 0.68 3.94
N ALA A 175 1.11 0.62 3.57
CA ALA A 175 2.02 -0.47 3.97
C ALA A 175 2.32 -0.49 5.48
N ASP A 176 2.14 0.64 6.17
CA ASP A 176 2.31 0.82 7.61
C ASP A 176 1.17 0.22 8.44
N VAL A 177 -0.02 0.10 7.87
CA VAL A 177 -1.21 -0.46 8.53
C VAL A 177 -1.10 -1.97 8.74
N LEU A 178 -0.22 -2.65 7.99
CA LEU A 178 -0.12 -4.10 7.99
C LEU A 178 0.50 -4.62 9.32
N PRO A 179 -0.21 -5.46 10.10
CA PRO A 179 0.33 -6.03 11.34
C PRO A 179 1.50 -6.98 11.08
N GLU A 180 2.39 -7.15 12.06
CA GLU A 180 3.57 -8.04 11.96
C GLU A 180 3.19 -9.49 11.61
N SER A 181 2.10 -10.02 12.18
CA SER A 181 1.62 -11.37 11.87
C SER A 181 1.18 -11.51 10.40
N ALA A 182 0.50 -10.49 9.85
CA ALA A 182 0.09 -10.45 8.46
C ALA A 182 1.29 -10.25 7.52
N ALA A 183 2.23 -9.36 7.88
CA ALA A 183 3.47 -9.12 7.15
C ALA A 183 4.31 -10.41 7.02
N ARG A 184 4.42 -11.19 8.11
CA ARG A 184 5.11 -12.49 8.08
C ARG A 184 4.41 -13.49 7.18
N LYS A 185 3.07 -13.60 7.24
CA LYS A 185 2.29 -14.45 6.33
C LYS A 185 2.51 -14.06 4.87
N ALA A 186 2.49 -12.76 4.57
CA ALA A 186 2.70 -12.23 3.24
C ALA A 186 4.11 -12.54 2.69
N LEU A 187 5.13 -12.40 3.54
CA LEU A 187 6.52 -12.75 3.21
C LEU A 187 6.83 -14.25 3.31
N ARG A 188 5.85 -15.08 3.69
CA ARG A 188 6.02 -16.52 3.97
C ARG A 188 7.14 -16.81 4.99
N LEU A 189 7.29 -15.94 5.99
CA LEU A 189 8.23 -16.12 7.09
C LEU A 189 7.63 -17.04 8.17
N PRO A 190 8.45 -17.90 8.82
CA PRO A 190 7.96 -18.76 9.89
C PRO A 190 7.42 -17.92 11.06
N LYS A 191 6.38 -18.43 11.73
CA LYS A 191 5.86 -17.82 12.96
C LYS A 191 6.96 -17.88 14.03
N PRO A 192 7.28 -16.77 14.71
CA PRO A 192 8.27 -16.80 15.76
C PRO A 192 7.74 -17.66 16.90
N VAL A 193 8.48 -18.71 17.24
CA VAL A 193 8.27 -19.47 18.48
C VAL A 193 9.09 -18.73 19.52
N VAL A 194 8.42 -18.09 20.47
CA VAL A 194 9.08 -17.47 21.63
C VAL A 194 8.98 -18.48 22.77
N PRO A 195 10.08 -19.16 23.14
CA PRO A 195 10.09 -20.03 24.30
C PRO A 195 9.80 -19.22 25.57
N SER A 196 9.12 -19.81 26.54
CA SER A 196 8.89 -19.15 27.84
C SER A 196 10.18 -18.92 28.64
N VAL A 197 11.24 -19.66 28.32
CA VAL A 197 12.58 -19.52 28.88
C VAL A 197 13.60 -19.51 27.75
N THR A 198 14.36 -18.43 27.63
CA THR A 198 15.43 -18.27 26.63
C THR A 198 16.71 -17.83 27.33
N ARG A 199 17.86 -18.42 26.96
CA ARG A 199 19.15 -17.81 27.29
C ARG A 199 19.37 -16.62 26.36
N GLU A 200 19.99 -15.57 26.89
CA GLU A 200 20.34 -14.38 26.12
C GLU A 200 21.25 -14.70 24.94
N SER A 201 22.11 -15.72 25.07
CA SER A 201 22.98 -16.23 23.98
C SER A 201 22.22 -16.78 22.77
N ASP A 202 20.96 -17.16 22.95
CA ASP A 202 20.14 -17.78 21.89
C ASP A 202 19.33 -16.73 21.11
N LEU A 203 19.42 -15.46 21.51
CA LEU A 203 18.77 -14.34 20.82
C LEU A 203 19.51 -14.03 19.52
N VAL A 204 18.92 -14.46 18.40
CA VAL A 204 19.38 -14.06 17.06
C VAL A 204 18.67 -12.77 16.66
N PRO A 205 19.39 -11.65 16.44
CA PRO A 205 18.79 -10.43 15.95
C PRO A 205 18.11 -10.67 14.60
N SER A 206 16.84 -10.28 14.49
CA SER A 206 16.09 -10.36 13.24
C SER A 206 15.34 -9.06 12.99
N VAL A 207 15.16 -8.76 11.70
CA VAL A 207 14.47 -7.55 11.26
C VAL A 207 12.96 -7.82 11.24
N PRO A 208 12.11 -6.91 11.78
CA PRO A 208 10.66 -7.08 11.73
C PRO A 208 10.14 -7.20 10.28
N ALA A 209 9.20 -8.10 10.04
CA ALA A 209 8.63 -8.33 8.71
C ALA A 209 7.95 -7.06 8.15
N THR A 210 7.32 -6.28 9.02
CA THR A 210 6.78 -4.94 8.70
C THR A 210 7.84 -4.02 8.10
N SER A 211 9.03 -3.94 8.70
CA SER A 211 10.12 -3.09 8.18
C SER A 211 10.64 -3.59 6.83
N ILE A 212 10.70 -4.91 6.60
CA ILE A 212 11.09 -5.49 5.29
C ILE A 212 10.08 -5.07 4.21
N ILE A 213 8.78 -5.12 4.51
CA ILE A 213 7.73 -4.69 3.57
C ILE A 213 7.81 -3.19 3.32
N GLN A 214 7.95 -2.38 4.38
CA GLN A 214 8.07 -0.93 4.27
C GLN A 214 9.30 -0.52 3.45
N ASP A 215 10.45 -1.17 3.64
CA ASP A 215 11.65 -0.86 2.87
C ASP A 215 11.50 -1.25 1.40
N LYS A 216 10.80 -2.35 1.10
CA LYS A 216 10.43 -2.71 -0.27
C LYS A 216 9.45 -1.72 -0.89
N ALA A 217 8.50 -1.18 -0.11
CA ALA A 217 7.58 -0.14 -0.55
C ALA A 217 8.29 1.21 -0.79
N LYS A 218 9.24 1.58 0.08
CA LYS A 218 10.03 2.83 -0.01
C LYS A 218 11.00 2.90 -1.19
N LYS A 219 11.33 1.77 -1.84
CA LYS A 219 12.25 1.76 -2.99
C LYS A 219 11.69 2.48 -4.23
N VAL A 220 10.46 2.96 -4.20
CA VAL A 220 9.94 3.91 -5.19
C VAL A 220 10.29 5.33 -4.70
N LEU A 221 11.42 5.87 -5.14
CA LEU A 221 11.82 7.25 -4.88
C LEU A 221 10.85 8.20 -5.61
N ALA A 222 9.72 8.51 -4.97
CA ALA A 222 8.84 9.57 -5.44
C ALA A 222 9.46 10.90 -5.02
N LEU A 223 9.93 11.69 -5.99
CA LEU A 223 10.23 13.10 -5.77
C LEU A 223 8.92 13.79 -5.34
N LYS A 224 8.73 13.96 -4.03
CA LYS A 224 7.52 14.56 -3.47
C LYS A 224 7.54 16.07 -3.75
N VAL A 225 6.79 16.48 -4.76
CA VAL A 225 6.47 17.89 -5.02
C VAL A 225 5.15 18.19 -4.31
N ASP A 226 5.18 19.04 -3.29
CA ASP A 226 3.99 19.53 -2.61
C ASP A 226 3.54 20.84 -3.28
N PRO A 227 2.44 20.83 -4.06
CA PRO A 227 1.98 22.02 -4.76
C PRO A 227 1.44 23.11 -3.81
N GLU A 228 1.12 22.75 -2.56
CA GLU A 228 0.53 23.65 -1.56
C GLU A 228 1.41 23.75 -0.30
N SER A 229 2.74 23.75 -0.48
CA SER A 229 3.66 23.91 0.65
C SER A 229 3.32 25.18 1.45
N PRO A 230 3.17 25.14 2.79
CA PRO A 230 2.80 26.33 3.57
C PRO A 230 3.73 27.53 3.34
N GLU A 231 5.02 27.25 3.15
CA GLU A 231 6.04 28.26 2.85
C GLU A 231 5.83 28.99 1.52
N SER A 232 5.19 28.38 0.50
CA SER A 232 4.94 29.06 -0.78
C SER A 232 3.88 30.16 -0.69
N PHE A 233 3.08 30.19 0.38
CA PHE A 233 2.07 31.23 0.62
C PHE A 233 2.58 32.36 1.54
N MET A 234 3.82 32.27 2.04
CA MET A 234 4.39 33.28 2.95
C MET A 234 5.11 34.39 2.18
N LEU A 235 4.92 35.65 2.59
CA LEU A 235 5.64 36.81 2.03
C LEU A 235 7.17 36.67 2.17
N ARG A 236 7.64 36.00 3.23
CA ARG A 236 9.04 35.67 3.48
C ARG A 236 9.17 34.20 3.89
N PRO A 237 9.33 33.28 2.92
CA PRO A 237 9.40 31.85 3.19
C PRO A 237 10.62 31.49 4.05
N LYS A 238 10.43 30.63 5.06
CA LYS A 238 11.56 30.05 5.79
C LYS A 238 12.25 29.02 4.90
N ARG A 239 13.50 29.30 4.53
CA ARG A 239 14.30 28.38 3.71
C ARG A 239 14.70 27.16 4.53
N ARG A 240 14.22 25.97 4.13
CA ARG A 240 14.62 24.69 4.74
C ARG A 240 15.79 24.10 3.96
N ARG A 241 16.92 23.86 4.62
CA ARG A 241 18.09 23.25 3.98
C ARG A 241 17.80 21.79 3.64
N TRP A 242 17.87 21.43 2.35
CA TRP A 242 17.97 20.02 1.95
C TRP A 242 19.34 19.45 2.33
N VAL A 243 19.33 18.35 3.10
CA VAL A 243 20.51 17.67 3.64
C VAL A 243 20.51 16.23 3.15
N ASN A 244 21.63 15.77 2.62
CA ASN A 244 21.83 14.41 2.15
C ASN A 244 23.29 13.99 2.35
N GLU A 245 23.54 13.31 3.46
CA GLU A 245 24.88 12.85 3.82
C GLU A 245 25.43 11.81 2.82
N LYS A 246 24.57 10.97 2.25
CA LYS A 246 24.97 9.99 1.24
C LYS A 246 25.49 10.69 -0.01
N TYR A 247 24.79 11.73 -0.46
CA TYR A 247 25.22 12.54 -1.60
C TYR A 247 26.55 13.24 -1.31
N THR A 248 26.69 13.95 -0.19
CA THR A 248 27.94 14.66 0.13
C THR A 248 29.14 13.72 0.32
N ARG A 249 28.96 12.51 0.86
CA ARG A 249 30.01 11.47 0.88
C ARG A 249 30.36 10.97 -0.52
N TRP A 250 29.38 10.81 -1.41
CA TRP A 250 29.66 10.47 -2.80
C TRP A 250 30.43 11.59 -3.51
N VAL A 251 30.13 12.87 -3.23
CA VAL A 251 30.88 14.01 -3.79
C VAL A 251 32.35 13.98 -3.38
N LYS A 252 32.67 13.58 -2.14
CA LYS A 252 34.07 13.40 -1.69
C LYS A 252 34.86 12.42 -2.54
N THR A 253 34.22 11.41 -3.13
CA THR A 253 34.92 10.41 -3.94
C THR A 253 35.12 10.84 -5.39
N GLN A 254 34.60 12.02 -5.77
CA GLN A 254 34.70 12.50 -7.14
C GLN A 254 36.03 13.24 -7.40
N PRO A 255 36.47 13.32 -8.67
CA PRO A 255 37.57 14.19 -9.07
C PRO A 255 37.28 15.66 -8.76
N CYS A 256 38.31 16.40 -8.35
CA CYS A 256 38.29 17.84 -8.14
C CYS A 256 37.84 18.55 -9.41
N ALA A 257 36.86 19.43 -9.30
CA ALA A 257 36.28 20.19 -10.42
C ALA A 257 37.31 21.05 -11.16
N CYS A 258 38.40 21.46 -10.48
CA CYS A 258 39.43 22.33 -11.06
C CYS A 258 40.60 21.58 -11.71
N CYS A 259 41.05 20.46 -11.12
CA CYS A 259 42.28 19.79 -11.56
C CYS A 259 42.17 18.28 -11.79
N GLY A 260 40.99 17.69 -11.59
CA GLY A 260 40.75 16.26 -11.80
C GLY A 260 41.44 15.29 -10.83
N LYS A 261 42.25 15.80 -9.88
CA LYS A 261 42.81 14.98 -8.79
C LYS A 261 41.71 14.58 -7.80
N PRO A 262 41.89 13.54 -6.97
CA PRO A 262 40.89 13.18 -5.95
C PRO A 262 40.49 14.39 -5.10
N ALA A 263 39.18 14.59 -4.93
CA ALA A 263 38.67 15.58 -3.99
C ALA A 263 38.89 15.11 -2.54
N ASP A 264 38.85 16.07 -1.62
CA ASP A 264 39.02 15.82 -0.18
C ASP A 264 37.70 16.11 0.55
N ASP A 265 37.13 17.30 0.29
CA ASP A 265 35.92 17.78 0.93
C ASP A 265 34.90 18.34 -0.08
N PRO A 266 33.59 18.16 0.15
CA PRO A 266 32.54 18.78 -0.62
C PRO A 266 32.47 20.25 -0.22
N HIS A 267 32.75 21.13 -1.17
CA HIS A 267 32.66 22.57 -0.95
C HIS A 267 31.23 23.04 -1.18
N HIS A 268 30.57 23.59 -0.16
CA HIS A 268 29.26 24.24 -0.31
C HIS A 268 29.42 25.61 -0.99
N LEU A 269 28.53 25.92 -1.93
CA LEU A 269 28.45 27.24 -2.58
C LEU A 269 28.44 28.39 -1.55
N ILE A 270 29.35 29.35 -1.71
CA ILE A 270 29.42 30.57 -0.88
C ILE A 270 29.17 31.84 -1.71
N GLY A 271 28.78 32.94 -1.07
CA GLY A 271 28.66 34.26 -1.73
C GLY A 271 27.41 34.48 -2.60
N HIS A 272 26.64 33.45 -2.94
CA HIS A 272 25.46 33.55 -3.82
C HIS A 272 24.11 33.56 -3.10
N GLY A 273 24.07 33.93 -1.82
CA GLY A 273 22.84 33.99 -1.04
C GLY A 273 22.13 32.65 -0.85
N GLN A 274 22.77 31.51 -1.14
CA GLN A 274 22.22 30.16 -0.94
C GLN A 274 22.37 29.63 0.50
N GLY A 275 23.04 30.40 1.36
CA GLY A 275 23.11 30.23 2.81
C GLY A 275 23.04 31.59 3.51
N GLY A 276 22.74 31.59 4.80
CA GLY A 276 22.88 32.74 5.71
C GLY A 276 24.14 32.67 6.56
N MET A 277 24.35 33.66 7.44
CA MET A 277 25.48 33.71 8.38
C MET A 277 25.61 32.41 9.17
N ALA A 278 26.78 31.77 9.11
CA ALA A 278 27.09 30.49 9.75
C ALA A 278 26.20 29.30 9.32
N THR A 279 25.54 29.37 8.16
CA THR A 279 24.74 28.25 7.62
C THR A 279 25.25 27.81 6.26
N LYS A 280 25.11 26.51 5.98
CA LYS A 280 25.54 25.91 4.71
C LYS A 280 24.40 25.95 3.68
N ALA A 281 24.77 26.01 2.40
CA ALA A 281 23.83 25.83 1.31
C ALA A 281 23.20 24.41 1.32
N HIS A 282 22.23 24.18 0.42
CA HIS A 282 21.72 22.83 0.19
C HIS A 282 22.84 21.86 -0.16
N ASP A 283 22.73 20.61 0.29
CA ASP A 283 23.73 19.59 -0.02
C ASP A 283 23.80 19.27 -1.52
N LEU A 284 22.78 19.66 -2.29
CA LEU A 284 22.81 19.60 -3.76
C LEU A 284 23.82 20.60 -4.36
N PHE A 285 24.06 21.73 -3.69
CA PHE A 285 24.94 22.82 -4.14
C PHE A 285 26.34 22.68 -3.54
N VAL A 286 26.92 21.49 -3.72
CA VAL A 286 28.32 21.21 -3.38
C VAL A 286 29.11 20.83 -4.62
N LEU A 287 30.38 21.22 -4.66
CA LEU A 287 31.33 20.79 -5.70
C LEU A 287 32.50 20.02 -5.06
N PRO A 288 33.03 19.01 -5.75
CA PRO A 288 34.21 18.29 -5.29
C PRO A 288 35.45 19.15 -5.49
N LEU A 289 36.16 19.49 -4.41
CA LEU A 289 37.46 20.18 -4.48
C LEU A 289 38.52 19.39 -3.72
N CYS A 290 39.74 19.40 -4.25
CA CYS A 290 40.90 18.96 -3.47
C CYS A 290 41.24 20.04 -2.44
N ARG A 291 41.96 19.68 -1.37
CA ARG A 291 42.30 20.60 -0.27
C ARG A 291 42.90 21.93 -0.75
N LYS A 292 43.83 21.88 -1.70
CA LYS A 292 44.48 23.06 -2.26
C LYS A 292 43.48 24.02 -2.92
N HIS A 293 42.61 23.51 -3.78
CA HIS A 293 41.61 24.34 -4.47
C HIS A 293 40.50 24.81 -3.54
N HIS A 294 40.17 24.01 -2.53
CA HIS A 294 39.25 24.40 -1.48
C HIS A 294 39.79 25.60 -0.69
N ASP A 295 41.04 25.54 -0.26
CA ASP A 295 41.69 26.63 0.49
C ASP A 295 41.95 27.86 -0.41
N GLU A 296 42.29 27.67 -1.70
CA GLU A 296 42.42 28.75 -2.70
C GLU A 296 41.11 29.52 -2.87
N LEU A 297 39.98 28.81 -2.92
CA LEU A 297 38.65 29.43 -3.02
C LEU A 297 38.30 30.24 -1.77
N HIS A 298 38.53 29.70 -0.57
CA HIS A 298 38.27 30.44 0.68
C HIS A 298 39.22 31.63 0.90
N ALA A 299 40.43 31.58 0.33
CA ALA A 299 41.38 32.68 0.41
C ALA A 299 40.98 33.86 -0.47
N ASP A 300 40.59 33.60 -1.71
CA ASP A 300 40.13 34.63 -2.65
C ASP A 300 39.17 34.03 -3.69
N THR A 301 37.87 34.20 -3.45
CA THR A 301 36.82 33.74 -4.35
C THR A 301 36.90 34.35 -5.74
N VAL A 302 37.31 35.62 -5.86
CA VAL A 302 37.31 36.33 -7.14
C VAL A 302 38.44 35.80 -8.01
N ALA A 303 39.65 35.74 -7.45
CA ALA A 303 40.81 35.19 -8.15
C ALA A 303 40.63 33.70 -8.51
N PHE A 304 39.96 32.93 -7.65
CA PHE A 304 39.61 31.55 -7.94
C PHE A 304 38.66 31.42 -9.14
N GLU A 305 37.56 32.19 -9.13
CA GLU A 305 36.54 32.13 -10.19
C GLU A 305 37.07 32.62 -11.54
N GLU A 306 37.94 33.63 -11.56
CA GLU A 306 38.63 34.07 -12.78
C GLU A 306 39.50 32.97 -13.40
N LYS A 307 40.08 32.10 -12.57
CA LYS A 307 41.04 31.09 -13.00
C LYS A 307 40.39 29.76 -13.39
N TYR A 308 39.33 29.34 -12.71
CA TYR A 308 38.72 28.01 -12.90
C TYR A 308 37.26 28.05 -13.36
N GLY A 309 36.65 29.23 -13.47
CA GLY A 309 35.24 29.43 -13.75
C GLY A 309 34.43 29.68 -12.47
N SER A 310 33.25 30.29 -12.63
CA SER A 310 32.39 30.65 -11.50
C SER A 310 31.95 29.42 -10.70
N GLN A 311 31.76 29.58 -9.38
CA GLN A 311 31.23 28.48 -8.56
C GLN A 311 29.89 27.96 -9.08
N LEU A 312 29.02 28.85 -9.58
CA LEU A 312 27.71 28.49 -10.15
C LEU A 312 27.85 27.57 -11.37
N GLU A 313 28.78 27.89 -12.27
CA GLU A 313 29.02 27.09 -13.46
C GLU A 313 29.61 25.71 -13.11
N LEU A 314 30.58 25.67 -12.19
CA LEU A 314 31.19 24.42 -11.72
C LEU A 314 30.15 23.52 -11.05
N ILE A 315 29.27 24.08 -10.22
CA ILE A 315 28.17 23.34 -9.59
C ILE A 315 27.17 22.85 -10.63
N PHE A 316 26.76 23.70 -11.57
CA PHE A 316 25.78 23.31 -12.59
C PHE A 316 26.28 22.11 -13.41
N ARG A 317 27.52 22.17 -13.90
CA ARG A 317 28.16 21.06 -14.62
C ARG A 317 28.25 19.80 -13.75
N PHE A 318 28.53 19.95 -12.46
CA PHE A 318 28.64 18.81 -11.56
C PHE A 318 27.29 18.15 -11.26
N ILE A 319 26.24 18.96 -11.05
CA ILE A 319 24.86 18.47 -10.86
C ILE A 319 24.38 17.77 -12.13
N ASP A 320 24.59 18.36 -13.30
CA ASP A 320 24.25 17.76 -14.59
C ASP A 320 24.92 16.39 -14.76
N ARG A 321 26.22 16.29 -14.47
CA ARG A 321 26.92 14.99 -14.44
C ARG A 321 26.31 14.02 -13.44
N ALA A 322 26.00 14.45 -12.22
CA ALA A 322 25.42 13.59 -11.18
C ALA A 322 24.04 13.03 -11.60
N LEU A 323 23.23 13.83 -12.29
CA LEU A 323 21.97 13.40 -12.89
C LEU A 323 22.22 12.42 -14.05
N ALA A 324 23.11 12.78 -14.98
CA ALA A 324 23.38 12.00 -16.19
C ALA A 324 23.92 10.58 -15.89
N ILE A 325 24.67 10.41 -14.80
CA ILE A 325 25.21 9.10 -14.38
C ILE A 325 24.32 8.36 -13.37
N GLY A 326 23.13 8.89 -13.06
CA GLY A 326 22.13 8.23 -12.21
C GLY A 326 22.46 8.21 -10.71
N VAL A 327 23.30 9.14 -10.23
CA VAL A 327 23.60 9.28 -8.79
C VAL A 327 22.42 9.92 -8.05
N LEU A 328 21.73 10.84 -8.73
CA LEU A 328 20.48 11.42 -8.29
C LEU A 328 19.38 10.85 -9.20
N ALA A 329 18.72 9.78 -8.76
CA ALA A 329 17.69 9.04 -9.51
C ALA A 329 16.55 8.58 -8.60
#